data_AF-A0A2P2LWU0-F1
#
_entry.id   AF-A0A2P2LWU0-F1
#
_cell.length_a   1.000
_cell.length_b   1.000
_cell.length_c   1.000
_cell.angle_alpha   90.00
_cell.angle_beta   90.00
_cell.angle_gamma   90.00
#
_symmetry.space_group_name_H-M   'P 1'
#
loop_
_entity.id
_entity.type
_entity.pdbx_description
1 polymer ?
#
loop_
_entity_poly.entity_id
_entity_poly.type
_entity_poly.pdbx_seq_one_letter_code
_entity_poly.pdbx_strand_id
1 'polypeptide(L)'
;MGLLVQKPPRYLPLLLLRKIMASRCLSSSCSSSFHSFSSLPSISSSSSLLFTPRVTFPLRRFPSLFLVQNAVSPRAFMSSSTATESVQERTSSKAYGSDQIQVLKGLEPVRKRPGMYIGSTGPRGLHHLVYEILDNAVDEAQAGYASRIEIVLHLDNSVSITDNGRGIPTDLHPVTQKSALETVLTVLHAGGKFGGSNSGYSVSGGLHGVGLSVVNALSEELEVTVWRNGKEFQQKYSHGNPVTALTCYALPEESKDRQGTCIKFWPDKEVFTTEIQFDYSVIGGRVRELAFLNPKLTITLRKEDDDPEKSQYDEYYYGGGLVEYVNWLNNDKQPLHDVVGFSRKVDGIMIDMALQW
;
A
#
# COMPACT_ATOMS: atom_id res chain seq x y z
N MET A 1 -31.15 44.87 -44.47
CA MET A 1 -30.51 45.73 -43.45
C MET A 1 -30.07 44.82 -42.32
N GLY A 2 -28.83 44.34 -42.29
CA GLY A 2 -27.68 45.00 -41.64
C GLY A 2 -27.54 44.44 -40.21
N LEU A 3 -26.87 43.28 -40.04
CA LEU A 3 -25.54 43.14 -39.43
C LEU A 3 -25.37 43.84 -38.07
N LEU A 4 -25.13 43.06 -37.01
CA LEU A 4 -24.03 43.34 -36.07
C LEU A 4 -23.71 42.12 -35.19
N VAL A 5 -22.64 41.44 -35.64
CA VAL A 5 -21.79 40.54 -34.86
C VAL A 5 -21.00 41.41 -33.87
N GLN A 6 -21.01 41.08 -32.57
CA GLN A 6 -20.01 41.58 -31.64
C GLN A 6 -19.02 40.46 -31.26
N LYS A 7 -17.75 40.73 -31.60
CA LYS A 7 -16.56 39.97 -31.20
C LYS A 7 -16.23 40.24 -29.71
N PRO A 8 -15.51 39.32 -29.04
CA PRO A 8 -15.02 39.54 -27.67
C PRO A 8 -13.74 40.39 -27.67
N PRO A 9 -13.41 41.11 -26.58
CA PRO A 9 -12.10 41.72 -26.44
C PRO A 9 -11.05 40.72 -25.93
N ARG A 10 -9.87 40.85 -26.51
CA ARG A 10 -8.64 40.06 -26.28
C ARG A 10 -7.85 40.61 -25.09
N TYR A 11 -7.07 39.72 -24.47
CA TYR A 11 -5.98 39.96 -23.52
C TYR A 11 -4.92 40.96 -24.03
N LEU A 12 -4.28 41.68 -23.10
CA LEU A 12 -2.87 42.08 -23.18
C LEU A 12 -2.20 42.14 -21.79
N PRO A 13 -0.86 41.98 -21.72
CA PRO A 13 -0.10 41.60 -20.52
C PRO A 13 0.62 42.81 -19.89
N LEU A 14 1.08 42.64 -18.63
CA LEU A 14 1.96 43.61 -17.98
C LEU A 14 3.24 42.93 -17.49
N LEU A 15 4.33 43.30 -18.14
CA LEU A 15 5.71 43.05 -17.80
C LEU A 15 6.23 44.24 -16.98
N LEU A 16 7.21 43.95 -16.12
CA LEU A 16 8.27 44.83 -15.61
C LEU A 16 8.02 45.62 -14.29
N LEU A 17 8.70 45.18 -13.22
CA LEU A 17 9.58 46.06 -12.45
C LEU A 17 10.64 45.25 -11.66
N ARG A 18 11.88 45.29 -12.17
CA ARG A 18 13.13 45.06 -11.42
C ARG A 18 13.38 46.26 -10.49
N LYS A 19 13.95 46.03 -9.30
CA LYS A 19 15.17 46.69 -8.77
C LYS A 19 15.55 46.08 -7.41
N ILE A 20 16.72 45.42 -7.33
CA ILE A 20 17.95 45.84 -6.62
C ILE A 20 17.97 45.45 -5.13
N MET A 21 18.86 44.52 -4.79
CA MET A 21 19.79 44.62 -3.65
C MET A 21 20.93 43.61 -3.88
N ALA A 22 22.11 44.14 -4.16
CA ALA A 22 23.37 43.41 -4.26
C ALA A 22 24.36 44.10 -3.31
N SER A 23 25.00 43.32 -2.43
CA SER A 23 26.20 43.62 -1.62
C SER A 23 26.13 42.74 -0.35
N ARG A 24 27.10 41.92 0.06
CA ARG A 24 28.55 41.92 -0.10
C ARG A 24 29.06 40.48 -0.04
N CYS A 25 29.87 40.08 -1.02
CA CYS A 25 30.88 39.05 -0.83
C CYS A 25 32.10 39.72 -0.20
N LEU A 26 32.57 39.19 0.93
CA LEU A 26 33.90 39.44 1.45
C LEU A 26 34.61 38.09 1.52
N SER A 27 35.61 37.96 0.68
CA SER A 27 36.65 36.97 0.72
C SER A 27 37.49 37.14 1.98
N SER A 28 37.58 36.10 2.80
CA SER A 28 38.72 35.91 3.72
C SER A 28 39.30 34.53 3.49
N SER A 29 40.36 34.51 2.69
CA SER A 29 41.44 33.54 2.76
C SER A 29 42.02 33.53 4.17
N CYS A 30 42.02 32.37 4.84
CA CYS A 30 42.96 32.11 5.91
C CYS A 30 43.44 30.66 5.87
N SER A 31 44.74 30.57 6.09
CA SER A 31 45.68 29.49 5.90
C SER A 31 45.56 28.36 6.92
N SER A 32 45.91 27.16 6.45
CA SER A 32 46.62 26.08 7.13
C SER A 32 47.00 26.26 8.61
N SER A 33 46.61 25.31 9.44
CA SER A 33 47.48 24.77 10.50
C SER A 33 47.06 23.33 10.81
N PHE A 34 47.79 22.40 10.21
CA PHE A 34 47.89 21.02 10.66
C PHE A 34 48.57 21.03 12.03
N HIS A 35 47.91 20.48 13.05
CA HIS A 35 48.62 19.97 14.22
C HIS A 35 48.39 18.46 14.31
N SER A 36 49.43 17.75 13.89
CA SER A 36 49.70 16.37 14.26
C SER A 36 49.92 16.29 15.77
N PHE A 37 49.19 15.41 16.45
CA PHE A 37 49.69 14.80 17.67
C PHE A 37 49.54 13.28 17.60
N SER A 38 50.64 12.67 17.98
CA SER A 38 51.04 11.30 17.87
C SER A 38 50.52 10.43 19.01
N SER A 39 49.99 9.27 18.64
CA SER A 39 50.26 7.93 19.21
C SER A 39 50.25 7.65 20.73
N LEU A 40 49.35 6.71 21.08
CA LEU A 40 49.47 5.54 22.00
C LEU A 40 49.25 5.75 23.52
N PRO A 41 48.88 4.68 24.29
CA PRO A 41 48.66 3.28 23.92
C PRO A 41 47.31 2.65 24.34
N SER A 42 47.10 1.46 23.78
CA SER A 42 46.17 0.39 24.15
C SER A 42 46.20 -0.04 25.61
N ILE A 43 45.03 -0.24 26.22
CA ILE A 43 44.86 -1.18 27.35
C ILE A 43 43.61 -2.04 27.10
N SER A 44 43.87 -3.32 26.99
CA SER A 44 42.93 -4.44 27.11
C SER A 44 42.51 -4.63 28.57
N SER A 45 41.23 -4.87 28.83
CA SER A 45 40.82 -5.87 29.82
C SER A 45 39.32 -6.15 29.72
N SER A 46 39.05 -7.39 29.33
CA SER A 46 37.84 -8.16 29.58
C SER A 46 37.48 -8.21 31.07
N SER A 47 36.22 -7.92 31.39
CA SER A 47 35.51 -8.56 32.51
C SER A 47 34.00 -8.37 32.38
N SER A 48 33.35 -9.50 32.08
CA SER A 48 31.92 -9.73 32.22
C SER A 48 31.48 -9.55 33.67
N LEU A 49 30.50 -8.68 33.92
CA LEU A 49 29.72 -8.70 35.15
C LEU A 49 28.23 -8.65 34.82
N LEU A 50 27.62 -9.82 35.01
CA LEU A 50 26.19 -10.05 35.06
C LEU A 50 25.62 -9.34 36.29
N PHE A 51 24.60 -8.49 36.10
CA PHE A 51 23.72 -8.06 37.18
C PHE A 51 22.27 -8.28 36.76
N THR A 52 21.68 -9.34 37.31
CA THR A 52 20.23 -9.58 37.37
C THR A 52 19.70 -9.14 38.73
N PRO A 53 18.57 -8.42 38.82
CA PRO A 53 17.78 -8.39 40.04
C PRO A 53 16.64 -9.42 39.94
N ARG A 54 16.65 -10.35 40.89
CA ARG A 54 15.66 -11.41 41.10
C ARG A 54 14.59 -10.86 42.05
N VAL A 55 13.33 -10.81 41.63
CA VAL A 55 12.18 -10.65 42.54
C VAL A 55 11.37 -11.94 42.47
N THR A 56 11.34 -12.69 43.57
CA THR A 56 10.60 -13.94 43.75
C THR A 56 9.37 -13.69 44.63
N PHE A 57 8.18 -14.01 44.12
CA PHE A 57 6.94 -14.15 44.89
C PHE A 57 6.72 -15.64 45.25
N PRO A 58 6.23 -15.99 46.45
CA PRO A 58 6.05 -17.37 46.86
C PRO A 58 4.69 -17.92 46.37
N LEU A 59 4.73 -19.07 45.69
CA LEU A 59 3.56 -19.91 45.36
C LEU A 59 3.21 -20.81 46.56
N ARG A 60 1.97 -20.70 47.03
CA ARG A 60 1.41 -21.48 48.15
C ARG A 60 0.84 -22.80 47.60
N ARG A 61 1.38 -23.94 48.05
CA ARG A 61 0.81 -25.30 47.84
C ARG A 61 -0.23 -25.60 48.93
N PHE A 62 -1.33 -26.24 48.54
CA PHE A 62 -2.18 -27.02 49.46
C PHE A 62 -2.35 -28.46 48.94
N PRO A 63 -2.51 -29.45 49.85
CA PRO A 63 -2.24 -30.86 49.56
C PRO A 63 -3.45 -31.64 49.06
N SER A 64 -3.15 -32.69 48.31
CA SER A 64 -4.01 -33.81 47.92
C SER A 64 -4.23 -34.77 49.08
N LEU A 65 -5.48 -35.15 49.40
CA LEU A 65 -5.75 -36.36 50.18
C LEU A 65 -7.14 -37.00 49.89
N PHE A 66 -7.04 -38.29 49.60
CA PHE A 66 -7.94 -39.43 49.84
C PHE A 66 -9.19 -39.71 48.99
N LEU A 67 -9.13 -40.94 48.45
CA LEU A 67 -10.09 -41.73 47.69
C LEU A 67 -10.70 -42.73 48.68
N VAL A 68 -12.03 -42.85 48.74
CA VAL A 68 -12.72 -43.95 49.42
C VAL A 68 -13.81 -44.50 48.52
N GLN A 69 -13.67 -45.77 48.15
CA GLN A 69 -14.67 -46.61 47.54
C GLN A 69 -15.68 -47.09 48.59
N ASN A 70 -16.93 -47.31 48.19
CA ASN A 70 -17.76 -48.39 48.74
C ASN A 70 -18.77 -48.85 47.68
N ALA A 71 -18.95 -50.17 47.63
CA ALA A 71 -19.62 -50.94 46.60
C ALA A 71 -20.97 -51.53 47.12
N VAL A 72 -21.95 -51.68 46.20
CA VAL A 72 -22.88 -52.83 45.95
C VAL A 72 -23.78 -53.30 47.12
N SER A 73 -25.08 -53.65 47.08
CA SER A 73 -26.27 -53.77 46.16
C SER A 73 -27.43 -54.37 47.04
N PRO A 74 -28.55 -55.00 46.55
CA PRO A 74 -29.62 -54.68 45.57
C PRO A 74 -31.08 -54.95 46.06
N ARG A 75 -32.11 -54.54 45.28
CA ARG A 75 -33.42 -55.22 44.96
C ARG A 75 -34.38 -54.21 44.28
N ALA A 76 -34.71 -54.29 42.99
CA ALA A 76 -35.58 -55.20 42.22
C ALA A 76 -37.10 -54.93 42.36
N PHE A 77 -37.73 -54.38 41.30
CA PHE A 77 -39.08 -54.78 40.82
C PHE A 77 -39.30 -54.28 39.37
N MET A 78 -39.75 -55.17 38.47
CA MET A 78 -40.11 -54.88 37.08
C MET A 78 -41.63 -54.70 36.93
N SER A 79 -42.07 -53.85 35.99
CA SER A 79 -43.15 -54.21 35.04
C SER A 79 -43.27 -53.17 33.92
N SER A 80 -43.65 -53.66 32.75
CA SER A 80 -43.62 -53.11 31.40
C SER A 80 -44.78 -52.16 31.03
N SER A 81 -44.57 -51.29 30.03
CA SER A 81 -45.37 -51.25 28.78
C SER A 81 -44.98 -50.08 27.85
N THR A 82 -44.72 -50.45 26.58
CA THR A 82 -45.01 -49.72 25.33
C THR A 82 -44.65 -48.23 25.16
N ALA A 83 -43.62 -47.98 24.34
CA ALA A 83 -43.70 -47.06 23.19
C ALA A 83 -42.43 -47.24 22.34
N THR A 84 -42.49 -48.08 21.31
CA THR A 84 -41.44 -48.19 20.31
C THR A 84 -41.68 -47.11 19.25
N GLU A 85 -41.29 -45.88 19.54
CA GLU A 85 -41.06 -44.89 18.49
C GLU A 85 -39.72 -45.22 17.83
N SER A 86 -39.80 -45.68 16.58
CA SER A 86 -38.63 -45.92 15.75
C SER A 86 -38.01 -44.57 15.38
N VAL A 87 -37.04 -44.12 16.19
CA VAL A 87 -36.09 -43.09 15.78
C VAL A 87 -35.25 -43.70 14.65
N GLN A 88 -35.68 -43.46 13.42
CA GLN A 88 -34.91 -43.78 12.23
C GLN A 88 -33.72 -42.82 12.18
N GLU A 89 -32.66 -43.22 12.87
CA GLU A 89 -31.38 -42.54 12.90
C GLU A 89 -30.81 -42.54 11.47
N ARG A 90 -30.98 -41.43 10.75
CA ARG A 90 -30.23 -41.19 9.51
C ARG A 90 -28.78 -40.93 9.89
N THR A 91 -28.03 -41.99 10.12
CA THR A 91 -26.56 -41.97 10.14
C THR A 91 -26.05 -41.76 8.72
N SER A 92 -26.26 -40.57 8.15
CA SER A 92 -25.45 -40.11 7.03
C SER A 92 -24.13 -39.57 7.60
N SER A 93 -23.30 -40.45 8.14
CA SER A 93 -21.88 -40.15 8.29
C SER A 93 -21.32 -40.08 6.87
N LYS A 94 -21.33 -38.88 6.27
CA LYS A 94 -20.58 -38.65 5.04
C LYS A 94 -19.12 -38.94 5.38
N ALA A 95 -18.62 -40.08 4.91
CA ALA A 95 -17.23 -40.46 5.09
C ALA A 95 -16.35 -39.32 4.56
N TYR A 96 -15.44 -38.82 5.38
CA TYR A 96 -14.47 -37.82 4.95
C TYR A 96 -13.47 -38.49 4.01
N GLY A 97 -13.61 -38.23 2.72
CA GLY A 97 -12.79 -38.76 1.64
C GLY A 97 -11.99 -37.68 0.92
N SER A 98 -11.10 -38.09 0.02
CA SER A 98 -10.28 -37.16 -0.78
C SER A 98 -11.10 -36.19 -1.63
N ASP A 99 -12.32 -36.56 -2.01
CA ASP A 99 -13.29 -35.75 -2.75
C ASP A 99 -13.79 -34.51 -1.96
N GLN A 100 -13.65 -34.52 -0.62
CA GLN A 100 -13.99 -33.39 0.23
C GLN A 100 -12.84 -32.37 0.38
N ILE A 101 -11.65 -32.69 -0.15
CA ILE A 101 -10.51 -31.76 -0.20
C ILE A 101 -10.67 -30.82 -1.38
N GLN A 102 -10.89 -29.54 -1.08
CA GLN A 102 -11.02 -28.49 -2.09
C GLN A 102 -9.68 -27.79 -2.34
N VAL A 103 -9.27 -27.71 -3.60
CA VAL A 103 -8.11 -26.94 -4.04
C VAL A 103 -8.63 -25.70 -4.78
N LEU A 104 -8.41 -24.53 -4.19
CA LEU A 104 -8.74 -23.25 -4.79
C LEU A 104 -7.60 -22.83 -5.74
N LYS A 105 -7.93 -22.44 -6.96
CA LYS A 105 -6.93 -22.11 -8.01
C LYS A 105 -6.90 -20.61 -8.31
N GLY A 106 -5.76 -20.14 -8.81
CA GLY A 106 -5.59 -18.74 -9.22
C GLY A 106 -5.90 -17.77 -8.08
N LEU A 107 -6.88 -16.88 -8.31
CA LEU A 107 -7.28 -15.84 -7.36
C LEU A 107 -8.49 -16.23 -6.49
N GLU A 108 -9.07 -17.42 -6.66
CA GLU A 108 -10.18 -17.93 -5.83
C GLU A 108 -9.88 -17.89 -4.32
N PRO A 109 -8.66 -18.21 -3.82
CA PRO A 109 -8.36 -18.11 -2.39
C PRO A 109 -8.53 -16.70 -1.83
N VAL A 110 -8.24 -15.67 -2.63
CA VAL A 110 -8.36 -14.25 -2.23
C VAL A 110 -9.82 -13.91 -1.99
N ARG A 111 -10.70 -14.24 -2.94
CA ARG A 111 -12.14 -14.02 -2.83
C ARG A 111 -12.78 -14.83 -1.71
N LYS A 112 -12.30 -16.06 -1.48
CA LYS A 112 -12.83 -16.92 -0.43
C LYS A 112 -12.44 -16.46 0.98
N ARG A 113 -11.26 -15.85 1.13
CA ARG A 113 -10.72 -15.38 2.42
C ARG A 113 -10.08 -13.99 2.31
N PRO A 114 -10.86 -12.95 1.97
CA PRO A 114 -10.32 -11.60 1.70
C PRO A 114 -9.63 -10.99 2.93
N GLY A 115 -10.14 -11.26 4.14
CA GLY A 115 -9.53 -10.76 5.37
C GLY A 115 -8.07 -11.18 5.59
N MET A 116 -7.62 -12.29 4.99
CA MET A 116 -6.22 -12.70 5.04
C MET A 116 -5.29 -11.78 4.22
N TYR A 117 -5.83 -11.16 3.16
CA TYR A 117 -5.07 -10.34 2.23
C TYR A 117 -5.23 -8.84 2.52
N ILE A 118 -6.44 -8.38 2.82
CA ILE A 118 -6.75 -6.95 3.03
C ILE A 118 -7.12 -6.60 4.47
N GLY A 119 -7.07 -7.57 5.39
CA GLY A 119 -7.33 -7.40 6.82
C GLY A 119 -8.83 -7.45 7.19
N SER A 120 -9.69 -6.73 6.46
CA SER A 120 -11.14 -6.78 6.65
C SER A 120 -11.88 -6.50 5.34
N THR A 121 -13.18 -6.78 5.27
CA THR A 121 -14.06 -6.37 4.15
C THR A 121 -14.92 -5.16 4.48
N GLY A 122 -14.56 -4.42 5.54
CA GLY A 122 -15.17 -3.14 5.88
C GLY A 122 -14.38 -1.95 5.31
N PRO A 123 -14.65 -0.72 5.78
CA PRO A 123 -14.01 0.49 5.25
C PRO A 123 -12.48 0.42 5.24
N ARG A 124 -11.85 -0.13 6.28
CA ARG A 124 -10.37 -0.26 6.32
C ARG A 124 -9.82 -1.08 5.14
N GLY A 125 -10.41 -2.24 4.85
CA GLY A 125 -9.96 -3.08 3.74
C GLY A 125 -10.30 -2.51 2.37
N LEU A 126 -11.41 -1.77 2.26
CA LEU A 126 -11.76 -1.03 1.06
C LEU A 126 -10.69 0.01 0.71
N HIS A 127 -10.31 0.85 1.67
CA HIS A 127 -9.21 1.82 1.48
C HIS A 127 -7.87 1.13 1.24
N HIS A 128 -7.65 -0.06 1.81
CA HIS A 128 -6.43 -0.83 1.57
C HIS A 128 -6.26 -1.20 0.09
N LEU A 129 -7.35 -1.40 -0.67
CA LEU A 129 -7.25 -1.61 -2.12
C LEU A 129 -6.60 -0.41 -2.82
N VAL A 130 -6.95 0.81 -2.41
CA VAL A 130 -6.35 2.05 -2.93
C VAL A 130 -4.86 2.09 -2.57
N TYR A 131 -4.51 1.74 -1.33
CA TYR A 131 -3.13 1.78 -0.86
C TYR A 131 -2.23 0.79 -1.60
N GLU A 132 -2.71 -0.41 -1.91
CA GLU A 132 -1.93 -1.40 -2.67
C GLU A 132 -1.53 -0.90 -4.06
N ILE A 133 -2.42 -0.16 -4.74
CA ILE A 133 -2.10 0.43 -6.05
C ILE A 133 -1.21 1.67 -5.89
N LEU A 134 -1.52 2.52 -4.91
CA LEU A 134 -0.73 3.73 -4.61
C LEU A 134 0.71 3.40 -4.22
N ASP A 135 0.92 2.39 -3.37
CA ASP A 135 2.24 1.97 -2.94
C ASP A 135 3.07 1.43 -4.11
N ASN A 136 2.45 0.76 -5.09
CA ASN A 136 3.14 0.37 -6.33
C ASN A 136 3.59 1.57 -7.16
N ALA A 137 2.78 2.62 -7.24
CA ALA A 137 3.14 3.87 -7.91
C ALA A 137 4.24 4.64 -7.15
N VAL A 138 4.20 4.65 -5.81
CA VAL A 138 5.26 5.21 -4.96
C VAL A 138 6.58 4.45 -5.13
N ASP A 139 6.55 3.13 -5.29
CA ASP A 139 7.77 2.34 -5.55
C ASP A 139 8.47 2.76 -6.86
N GLU A 140 7.71 3.17 -7.89
CA GLU A 140 8.30 3.77 -9.11
C GLU A 140 8.96 5.12 -8.83
N ALA A 141 8.38 5.93 -7.93
CA ALA A 141 8.96 7.21 -7.53
C ALA A 141 10.23 7.02 -6.69
N GLN A 142 10.23 6.06 -5.75
CA GLN A 142 11.40 5.72 -4.93
C GLN A 142 12.54 5.15 -5.77
N ALA A 143 12.22 4.43 -6.86
CA ALA A 143 13.19 3.99 -7.85
C ALA A 143 13.65 5.10 -8.81
N GLY A 144 13.09 6.31 -8.71
CA GLY A 144 13.48 7.49 -9.47
C GLY A 144 12.85 7.62 -10.86
N TYR A 145 11.80 6.84 -11.15
CA TYR A 145 11.15 6.81 -12.46
C TYR A 145 9.84 7.59 -12.52
N ALA A 146 9.13 7.73 -11.40
CA ALA A 146 7.93 8.53 -11.31
C ALA A 146 8.18 9.85 -10.55
N SER A 147 7.51 10.90 -10.97
CA SER A 147 7.50 12.21 -10.33
C SER A 147 6.09 12.69 -9.99
N ARG A 148 5.05 12.04 -10.54
CA ARG A 148 3.66 12.40 -10.34
C ARG A 148 2.78 11.17 -10.22
N ILE A 149 1.84 11.21 -9.28
CA ILE A 149 0.76 10.24 -9.13
C ILE A 149 -0.56 11.00 -9.06
N GLU A 150 -1.55 10.54 -9.80
CA GLU A 150 -2.91 11.07 -9.80
C GLU A 150 -3.87 10.01 -9.29
N ILE A 151 -4.68 10.36 -8.29
CA ILE A 151 -5.71 9.52 -7.69
C ILE A 151 -7.06 10.20 -7.92
N VAL A 152 -8.01 9.48 -8.50
CA VAL A 152 -9.38 9.96 -8.71
C VAL A 152 -10.36 8.98 -8.09
N LEU A 153 -11.20 9.48 -7.18
CA LEU A 153 -12.37 8.80 -6.64
C LEU A 153 -13.56 9.22 -7.51
N HIS A 154 -14.09 8.29 -8.30
CA HIS A 154 -15.12 8.55 -9.30
C HIS A 154 -16.54 8.44 -8.73
N LEU A 155 -17.51 9.02 -9.43
CA LEU A 155 -18.94 9.00 -9.09
C LEU A 155 -19.57 7.59 -9.07
N ASP A 156 -19.02 6.68 -9.86
CA ASP A 156 -19.47 5.29 -9.96
C ASP A 156 -18.87 4.37 -8.88
N ASN A 157 -18.28 4.95 -7.82
CA ASN A 157 -17.54 4.27 -6.76
C ASN A 157 -16.30 3.49 -7.27
N SER A 158 -15.78 3.81 -8.45
CA SER A 158 -14.46 3.34 -8.86
C SER A 158 -13.35 4.27 -8.39
N VAL A 159 -12.14 3.73 -8.37
CA VAL A 159 -10.93 4.51 -8.13
C VAL A 159 -9.98 4.29 -9.29
N SER A 160 -9.40 5.38 -9.81
CA SER A 160 -8.25 5.31 -10.70
C SER A 160 -7.01 5.89 -10.06
N ILE A 161 -5.88 5.22 -10.27
CA ILE A 161 -4.56 5.67 -9.84
C ILE A 161 -3.63 5.59 -11.04
N THR A 162 -3.06 6.74 -11.41
CA THR A 162 -2.17 6.89 -12.56
C THR A 162 -0.81 7.39 -12.11
N ASP A 163 0.26 6.68 -12.46
CA ASP A 163 1.64 7.13 -12.30
C ASP A 163 2.27 7.50 -13.66
N ASN A 164 3.37 8.23 -13.62
CA ASN A 164 4.22 8.50 -14.78
C ASN A 164 5.57 7.73 -14.75
N GLY A 165 5.57 6.55 -14.13
CA GLY A 165 6.73 5.67 -14.01
C GLY A 165 7.06 4.93 -15.32
N ARG A 166 7.76 3.80 -15.21
CA ARG A 166 8.23 3.01 -16.38
C ARG A 166 7.11 2.28 -17.12
N GLY A 167 5.96 2.09 -16.48
CA GLY A 167 4.89 1.22 -16.96
C GLY A 167 5.17 -0.28 -16.71
N ILE A 168 4.15 -1.03 -16.32
CA ILE A 168 4.24 -2.50 -16.12
C ILE A 168 4.75 -3.18 -17.41
N PRO A 169 5.69 -4.14 -17.35
CA PRO A 169 6.12 -4.89 -18.53
C PRO A 169 4.96 -5.60 -19.24
N THR A 170 4.93 -5.57 -20.57
CA THR A 170 3.85 -6.13 -21.39
C THR A 170 4.29 -7.28 -22.29
N ASP A 171 5.59 -7.59 -22.30
CA ASP A 171 6.19 -8.73 -23.00
C ASP A 171 5.71 -10.07 -22.44
N LEU A 172 5.88 -11.14 -23.24
CA LEU A 172 5.52 -12.48 -22.83
C LEU A 172 6.43 -12.96 -21.68
N HIS A 173 5.81 -13.34 -20.58
CA HIS A 173 6.50 -13.90 -19.43
C HIS A 173 6.87 -15.38 -19.70
N PRO A 174 8.14 -15.79 -19.50
CA PRO A 174 8.67 -17.06 -19.98
C PRO A 174 8.05 -18.30 -19.34
N VAL A 175 7.47 -18.19 -18.14
CA VAL A 175 6.88 -19.34 -17.43
C VAL A 175 5.39 -19.44 -17.67
N THR A 176 4.67 -18.32 -17.57
CA THR A 176 3.20 -18.29 -17.66
C THR A 176 2.72 -18.25 -19.09
N GLN A 177 3.59 -17.93 -20.06
CA GLN A 177 3.27 -17.80 -21.49
C GLN A 177 2.14 -16.77 -21.76
N LYS A 178 1.92 -15.87 -20.80
CA LYS A 178 1.01 -14.72 -20.85
C LYS A 178 1.83 -13.45 -20.87
N SER A 179 1.22 -12.29 -21.13
CA SER A 179 1.91 -11.02 -20.90
C SER A 179 2.35 -10.92 -19.42
N ALA A 180 3.47 -10.24 -19.16
CA ALA A 180 3.92 -9.96 -17.81
C ALA A 180 2.85 -9.15 -17.04
N LEU A 181 2.15 -8.24 -17.72
CA LEU A 181 0.98 -7.53 -17.22
C LEU A 181 -0.12 -8.48 -16.71
N GLU A 182 -0.56 -9.43 -17.55
CA GLU A 182 -1.57 -10.40 -17.12
C GLU A 182 -1.06 -11.30 -16.01
N THR A 183 0.23 -11.64 -16.03
CA THR A 183 0.86 -12.47 -15.01
C THR A 183 0.77 -11.80 -13.63
N VAL A 184 1.16 -10.53 -13.49
CA VAL A 184 1.10 -9.82 -12.20
C VAL A 184 -0.32 -9.52 -11.72
N LEU A 185 -1.29 -9.53 -12.64
CA LEU A 185 -2.71 -9.34 -12.32
C LEU A 185 -3.44 -10.64 -11.96
N THR A 186 -2.95 -11.80 -12.38
CA THR A 186 -3.70 -13.08 -12.26
C THR A 186 -2.98 -14.16 -11.45
N VAL A 187 -1.72 -13.95 -11.08
CA VAL A 187 -0.90 -14.92 -10.34
C VAL A 187 -0.45 -14.33 -9.02
N LEU A 188 -0.81 -14.98 -7.91
CA LEU A 188 -0.29 -14.64 -6.59
C LEU A 188 1.23 -14.92 -6.53
N HIS A 189 1.95 -14.07 -5.83
CA HIS A 189 3.42 -14.14 -5.70
C HIS A 189 4.13 -13.99 -7.06
N ALA A 190 3.62 -13.13 -7.92
CA ALA A 190 4.27 -12.70 -9.15
C ALA A 190 4.63 -11.21 -9.08
N GLY A 191 5.89 -10.87 -9.37
CA GLY A 191 6.36 -9.48 -9.32
C GLY A 191 7.88 -9.34 -9.47
N GLY A 192 8.34 -8.11 -9.64
CA GLY A 192 9.77 -7.78 -9.80
C GLY A 192 10.50 -7.41 -8.50
N LYS A 193 9.83 -7.52 -7.35
CA LYS A 193 10.26 -6.98 -6.04
C LYS A 193 10.74 -8.05 -5.05
N PHE A 194 11.14 -9.23 -5.53
CA PHE A 194 11.61 -10.33 -4.68
C PHE A 194 13.08 -10.24 -4.23
N GLY A 195 13.75 -9.10 -4.47
CA GLY A 195 15.16 -8.89 -4.15
C GLY A 195 16.14 -9.62 -5.07
N GLY A 196 17.44 -9.55 -4.72
CA GLY A 196 18.54 -10.13 -5.49
C GLY A 196 19.10 -9.24 -6.61
N SER A 197 20.13 -9.73 -7.31
CA SER A 197 20.84 -8.97 -8.37
C SER A 197 19.98 -8.60 -9.57
N ASN A 198 18.83 -9.25 -9.72
CA ASN A 198 17.92 -9.10 -10.86
C ASN A 198 16.61 -8.36 -10.49
N SER A 199 16.52 -7.79 -9.27
CA SER A 199 15.31 -7.04 -8.89
C SER A 199 15.24 -5.72 -9.66
N GLY A 200 14.04 -5.37 -10.13
CA GLY A 200 13.78 -4.10 -10.81
C GLY A 200 13.74 -2.88 -9.87
N TYR A 201 13.90 -3.11 -8.56
CA TYR A 201 13.81 -2.11 -7.49
C TYR A 201 14.93 -2.34 -6.46
N SER A 202 15.72 -1.31 -6.18
CA SER A 202 16.76 -1.38 -5.15
C SER A 202 16.21 -1.30 -3.73
N VAL A 203 15.07 -0.60 -3.56
CA VAL A 203 14.27 -0.49 -2.33
C VAL A 203 12.82 -0.39 -2.78
N SER A 204 11.91 -1.14 -2.14
CA SER A 204 10.47 -1.05 -2.39
C SER A 204 9.69 -1.49 -1.15
N GLY A 205 8.52 -0.88 -0.92
CA GLY A 205 7.60 -1.30 0.13
C GLY A 205 6.90 -2.63 -0.19
N GLY A 206 6.54 -2.84 -1.46
CA GLY A 206 5.93 -4.10 -1.91
C GLY A 206 6.95 -5.25 -1.99
N LEU A 207 6.73 -6.33 -1.25
CA LEU A 207 7.65 -7.50 -1.25
C LEU A 207 6.96 -8.84 -1.51
N HIS A 208 5.65 -8.93 -1.30
CA HIS A 208 4.92 -10.19 -1.36
C HIS A 208 4.52 -10.61 -2.78
N GLY A 209 4.45 -9.67 -3.73
CA GLY A 209 3.98 -9.91 -5.09
C GLY A 209 2.49 -10.31 -5.16
N VAL A 210 1.65 -9.75 -4.29
CA VAL A 210 0.21 -10.08 -4.24
C VAL A 210 -0.71 -8.86 -4.38
N GLY A 211 -0.28 -7.66 -4.01
CA GLY A 211 -1.13 -6.46 -3.90
C GLY A 211 -2.05 -6.22 -5.10
N LEU A 212 -1.47 -5.97 -6.28
CA LEU A 212 -2.23 -5.71 -7.50
C LEU A 212 -3.17 -6.87 -7.89
N SER A 213 -2.72 -8.12 -7.75
CA SER A 213 -3.56 -9.30 -8.02
C SER A 213 -4.71 -9.46 -7.01
N VAL A 214 -4.51 -9.03 -5.76
CA VAL A 214 -5.57 -9.01 -4.73
C VAL A 214 -6.60 -7.94 -5.06
N VAL A 215 -6.18 -6.75 -5.47
CA VAL A 215 -7.10 -5.70 -5.94
C VAL A 215 -7.92 -6.21 -7.12
N ASN A 216 -7.29 -6.83 -8.10
CA ASN A 216 -7.99 -7.43 -9.24
C ASN A 216 -9.00 -8.52 -8.80
N ALA A 217 -8.61 -9.41 -7.89
CA ALA A 217 -9.48 -10.47 -7.38
C ALA A 217 -10.72 -9.93 -6.66
N LEU A 218 -10.58 -8.81 -5.95
CA LEU A 218 -11.62 -8.20 -5.11
C LEU A 218 -12.35 -7.04 -5.79
N SER A 219 -12.21 -6.93 -7.12
CA SER A 219 -12.93 -5.96 -7.94
C SER A 219 -13.95 -6.66 -8.84
N GLU A 220 -15.14 -6.07 -8.98
CA GLU A 220 -16.13 -6.53 -9.96
C GLU A 220 -15.59 -6.32 -11.38
N GLU A 221 -14.92 -5.19 -11.60
CA GLU A 221 -14.23 -4.82 -12.83
C GLU A 221 -12.88 -4.14 -12.51
N LEU A 222 -11.88 -4.40 -13.34
CA LEU A 222 -10.61 -3.68 -13.33
C LEU A 222 -10.16 -3.42 -14.76
N GLU A 223 -9.78 -2.17 -15.03
CA GLU A 223 -9.19 -1.73 -16.27
C GLU A 223 -7.74 -1.30 -16.00
N VAL A 224 -6.82 -1.79 -16.83
CA VAL A 224 -5.43 -1.36 -16.80
C VAL A 224 -5.05 -0.75 -18.14
N THR A 225 -4.43 0.42 -18.08
CA THR A 225 -3.78 1.07 -19.21
C THR A 225 -2.30 1.25 -18.90
N VAL A 226 -1.42 0.84 -19.81
CA VAL A 226 0.03 1.01 -19.69
C VAL A 226 0.53 1.82 -20.88
N TRP A 227 1.28 2.89 -20.60
CA TRP A 227 2.03 3.63 -21.60
C TRP A 227 3.50 3.27 -21.50
N ARG A 228 4.05 2.70 -22.56
CA ARG A 228 5.46 2.28 -22.60
C ARG A 228 5.95 2.14 -24.04
N ASN A 229 7.18 2.61 -24.31
CA ASN A 229 7.82 2.50 -25.63
C ASN A 229 6.99 3.10 -26.78
N GLY A 230 6.35 4.25 -26.56
CA GLY A 230 5.52 4.93 -27.56
C GLY A 230 4.23 4.17 -27.91
N LYS A 231 3.78 3.26 -27.05
CA LYS A 231 2.57 2.45 -27.22
C LYS A 231 1.68 2.53 -25.99
N GLU A 232 0.38 2.42 -26.23
CA GLU A 232 -0.64 2.24 -25.22
C GLU A 232 -1.12 0.79 -25.26
N PHE A 233 -1.13 0.15 -24.10
CA PHE A 233 -1.64 -1.21 -23.90
C PHE A 233 -2.83 -1.17 -22.97
N GLN A 234 -3.91 -1.86 -23.31
CA GLN A 234 -5.10 -1.95 -22.46
C GLN A 234 -5.57 -3.38 -22.29
N GLN A 235 -5.98 -3.71 -21.07
CA GLN A 235 -6.64 -4.98 -20.75
C GLN A 235 -7.69 -4.76 -19.65
N LYS A 236 -8.78 -5.51 -19.75
CA LYS A 236 -9.90 -5.50 -18.79
C LYS A 236 -10.04 -6.83 -18.10
N TYR A 237 -10.47 -6.78 -16.84
CA TYR A 237 -10.69 -7.91 -15.97
C TYR A 237 -12.04 -7.83 -15.27
N SER A 238 -12.60 -8.99 -14.93
CA SER A 238 -13.77 -9.11 -14.08
C SER A 238 -13.53 -10.20 -13.04
N HIS A 239 -13.70 -9.86 -11.76
CA HIS A 239 -13.49 -10.77 -10.63
C HIS A 239 -12.13 -11.49 -10.68
N GLY A 240 -11.07 -10.78 -11.07
CA GLY A 240 -9.72 -11.31 -11.22
C GLY A 240 -9.39 -11.98 -12.56
N ASN A 241 -10.38 -12.18 -13.45
CA ASN A 241 -10.20 -12.91 -14.71
C ASN A 241 -10.10 -11.95 -15.90
N PRO A 242 -9.16 -12.15 -16.84
CA PRO A 242 -9.10 -11.32 -18.04
C PRO A 242 -10.33 -11.56 -18.92
N VAL A 243 -11.03 -10.48 -19.29
CA VAL A 243 -12.22 -10.53 -20.18
C VAL A 243 -11.93 -10.02 -21.58
N THR A 244 -10.74 -9.45 -21.79
CA THR A 244 -10.24 -8.98 -23.09
C THR A 244 -8.81 -9.47 -23.30
N ALA A 245 -8.43 -9.62 -24.57
CA ALA A 245 -7.01 -9.75 -24.93
C ALA A 245 -6.28 -8.43 -24.68
N LEU A 246 -4.96 -8.49 -24.45
CA LEU A 246 -4.13 -7.30 -24.36
C LEU A 246 -4.09 -6.58 -25.70
N THR A 247 -4.72 -5.41 -25.75
CA THR A 247 -4.67 -4.53 -26.93
C THR A 247 -3.40 -3.70 -26.92
N CYS A 248 -2.96 -3.25 -28.11
CA CYS A 248 -1.73 -2.50 -28.29
C CYS A 248 -1.90 -1.50 -29.43
N TYR A 249 -1.81 -0.22 -29.11
CA TYR A 249 -1.96 0.88 -30.05
C TYR A 249 -0.71 1.76 -30.02
N ALA A 250 -0.30 2.29 -31.18
CA ALA A 250 0.75 3.30 -31.21
C ALA A 250 0.21 4.62 -30.65
N LEU A 251 1.00 5.29 -29.83
CA LEU A 251 0.64 6.61 -29.32
C LEU A 251 0.76 7.67 -30.43
N PRO A 252 -0.14 8.66 -30.45
CA PRO A 252 0.02 9.85 -31.28
C PRO A 252 1.35 10.55 -31.00
N GLU A 253 1.90 11.25 -32.01
CA GLU A 253 3.24 11.86 -31.93
C GLU A 253 3.34 12.88 -30.78
N GLU A 254 2.26 13.61 -30.51
CA GLU A 254 2.14 14.56 -29.40
C GLU A 254 2.22 13.93 -27.99
N SER A 255 2.06 12.61 -27.90
CA SER A 255 2.03 11.85 -26.65
C SER A 255 3.04 10.69 -26.63
N LYS A 256 3.98 10.67 -27.58
CA LYS A 256 4.91 9.55 -27.79
C LYS A 256 5.85 9.29 -26.61
N ASP A 257 6.15 10.33 -25.84
CA ASP A 257 6.97 10.27 -24.64
C ASP A 257 6.15 9.91 -23.38
N ARG A 258 4.84 9.71 -23.51
CA ARG A 258 3.99 9.30 -22.38
C ARG A 258 4.43 7.91 -21.91
N GLN A 259 4.60 7.80 -20.60
CA GLN A 259 4.94 6.57 -19.90
C GLN A 259 4.15 6.48 -18.59
N GLY A 260 3.96 5.26 -18.09
CA GLY A 260 3.37 5.01 -16.79
C GLY A 260 2.27 3.95 -16.82
N THR A 261 1.58 3.81 -15.70
CA THR A 261 0.47 2.87 -15.54
C THR A 261 -0.74 3.60 -14.98
N CYS A 262 -1.93 3.30 -15.49
CA CYS A 262 -3.21 3.62 -14.89
C CYS A 262 -3.95 2.33 -14.54
N ILE A 263 -4.31 2.19 -13.28
CA ILE A 263 -5.20 1.14 -12.79
C ILE A 263 -6.51 1.80 -12.37
N LYS A 264 -7.62 1.38 -12.97
CA LYS A 264 -8.97 1.76 -12.55
C LYS A 264 -9.71 0.51 -12.10
N PHE A 265 -10.33 0.55 -10.92
CA PHE A 265 -11.02 -0.62 -10.38
C PHE A 265 -12.33 -0.26 -9.67
N TRP A 266 -13.28 -1.18 -9.74
CA TRP A 266 -14.58 -1.13 -9.07
C TRP A 266 -14.60 -2.21 -7.98
N PRO A 267 -14.65 -1.85 -6.69
CA PRO A 267 -14.70 -2.84 -5.61
C PRO A 267 -15.92 -3.76 -5.75
N ASP A 268 -15.71 -5.05 -5.50
CA ASP A 268 -16.76 -6.05 -5.67
C ASP A 268 -17.82 -5.99 -4.55
N LYS A 269 -19.07 -5.73 -4.96
CA LYS A 269 -20.25 -5.65 -4.10
C LYS A 269 -20.59 -6.96 -3.37
N GLU A 270 -20.18 -8.11 -3.90
CA GLU A 270 -20.34 -9.42 -3.23
C GLU A 270 -19.34 -9.60 -2.09
N VAL A 271 -18.18 -8.95 -2.16
CA VAL A 271 -17.13 -9.01 -1.14
C VAL A 271 -17.33 -7.92 -0.08
N PHE A 272 -17.60 -6.70 -0.52
CA PHE A 272 -17.79 -5.52 0.32
C PHE A 272 -19.28 -5.30 0.59
N THR A 273 -19.85 -6.14 1.45
CA THR A 273 -21.30 -6.22 1.69
C THR A 273 -21.88 -5.09 2.56
N THR A 274 -21.03 -4.23 3.13
CA THR A 274 -21.49 -3.06 3.88
C THR A 274 -21.74 -1.89 2.93
N GLU A 275 -20.85 -0.90 2.91
CA GLU A 275 -20.96 0.28 2.08
C GLU A 275 -19.64 0.50 1.34
N ILE A 276 -19.70 0.62 0.02
CA ILE A 276 -18.57 0.99 -0.82
C ILE A 276 -18.55 2.52 -0.90
N GLN A 277 -17.88 3.13 0.07
CA GLN A 277 -17.66 4.57 0.12
C GLN A 277 -16.19 4.84 0.43
N PHE A 278 -15.53 5.53 -0.49
CA PHE A 278 -14.18 6.02 -0.27
C PHE A 278 -14.23 7.35 0.48
N ASP A 279 -13.62 7.36 1.65
CA ASP A 279 -13.48 8.54 2.49
C ASP A 279 -12.27 9.36 2.01
N TYR A 280 -12.58 10.54 1.47
CA TYR A 280 -11.59 11.46 0.94
C TYR A 280 -10.56 11.91 1.98
N SER A 281 -10.99 12.14 3.23
CA SER A 281 -10.10 12.60 4.30
C SER A 281 -9.16 11.49 4.77
N VAL A 282 -9.64 10.25 4.84
CA VAL A 282 -8.82 9.08 5.20
C VAL A 282 -7.74 8.84 4.14
N ILE A 283 -8.13 8.82 2.85
CA ILE A 283 -7.16 8.66 1.76
C ILE A 283 -6.21 9.86 1.71
N GLY A 284 -6.72 11.08 1.83
CA GLY A 284 -5.92 12.31 1.86
C GLY A 284 -4.89 12.32 2.98
N GLY A 285 -5.22 11.79 4.16
CA GLY A 285 -4.27 11.58 5.25
C GLY A 285 -3.10 10.69 4.85
N ARG A 286 -3.38 9.52 4.26
CA ARG A 286 -2.34 8.59 3.79
C ARG A 286 -1.51 9.18 2.64
N VAL A 287 -2.15 9.86 1.70
CA VAL A 287 -1.48 10.55 0.58
C VAL A 287 -0.52 11.62 1.09
N ARG A 288 -0.95 12.40 2.09
CA ARG A 288 -0.11 13.43 2.73
C ARG A 288 1.12 12.82 3.38
N GLU A 289 0.96 11.74 4.15
CA GLU A 289 2.08 11.00 4.73
C GLU A 289 3.09 10.57 3.66
N LEU A 290 2.60 9.97 2.57
CA LEU A 290 3.45 9.51 1.48
C LEU A 290 4.16 10.65 0.75
N ALA A 291 3.49 11.80 0.56
CA ALA A 291 4.12 12.97 -0.05
C ALA A 291 5.26 13.53 0.81
N PHE A 292 5.11 13.57 2.14
CA PHE A 292 6.21 13.93 3.05
C PHE A 292 7.38 12.94 2.98
N LEU A 293 7.10 11.64 2.86
CA LEU A 293 8.13 10.61 2.77
C LEU A 293 8.86 10.60 1.42
N ASN A 294 8.32 11.27 0.40
CA ASN A 294 8.85 11.30 -0.96
C ASN A 294 8.96 12.75 -1.46
N PRO A 295 9.98 13.53 -1.05
CA PRO A 295 10.04 14.99 -1.22
C PRO A 295 10.16 15.50 -2.68
N LYS A 296 10.23 14.59 -3.65
CA LYS A 296 10.28 14.89 -5.10
C LYS A 296 9.03 14.42 -5.84
N LEU A 297 8.04 13.90 -5.12
CA LEU A 297 6.84 13.31 -5.67
C LEU A 297 5.66 14.25 -5.46
N THR A 298 4.96 14.57 -6.53
CA THR A 298 3.65 15.23 -6.46
C THR A 298 2.57 14.17 -6.49
N ILE A 299 1.67 14.18 -5.52
CA ILE A 299 0.48 13.30 -5.52
C ILE A 299 -0.76 14.19 -5.54
N THR A 300 -1.67 13.96 -6.47
CA THR A 300 -2.96 14.67 -6.52
C THR A 300 -4.08 13.73 -6.15
N LEU A 301 -5.00 14.17 -5.30
CA LEU A 301 -6.22 13.45 -4.94
C LEU A 301 -7.42 14.26 -5.39
N ARG A 302 -8.30 13.64 -6.17
CA ARG A 302 -9.56 14.23 -6.62
C ARG A 302 -10.72 13.34 -6.21
N LYS A 303 -11.81 13.93 -5.74
CA LYS A 303 -13.12 13.27 -5.62
C LYS A 303 -14.11 13.98 -6.52
N GLU A 304 -14.65 13.24 -7.47
CA GLU A 304 -15.68 13.73 -8.37
C GLU A 304 -17.01 13.93 -7.63
N ASP A 305 -17.78 14.91 -8.09
CA ASP A 305 -19.14 15.21 -7.65
C ASP A 305 -20.00 15.50 -8.89
N ASP A 306 -21.31 15.23 -8.82
CA ASP A 306 -22.24 15.52 -9.92
C ASP A 306 -22.23 17.02 -10.28
N ASP A 307 -21.95 17.87 -9.29
CA ASP A 307 -21.64 19.27 -9.46
C ASP A 307 -20.12 19.49 -9.48
N PRO A 308 -19.53 19.84 -10.64
CA PRO A 308 -18.08 20.07 -10.75
C PRO A 308 -17.53 21.11 -9.78
N GLU A 309 -18.35 22.08 -9.34
CA GLU A 309 -17.93 23.09 -8.36
C GLU A 309 -17.80 22.52 -6.94
N LYS A 310 -18.42 21.35 -6.67
CA LYS A 310 -18.33 20.63 -5.39
C LYS A 310 -17.29 19.52 -5.38
N SER A 311 -16.66 19.25 -6.52
CA SER A 311 -15.56 18.28 -6.61
C SER A 311 -14.41 18.71 -5.68
N GLN A 312 -13.86 17.76 -4.95
CA GLN A 312 -12.73 18.01 -4.04
C GLN A 312 -11.43 17.75 -4.78
N TYR A 313 -10.43 18.60 -4.55
CA TYR A 313 -9.11 18.47 -5.15
C TYR A 313 -8.05 18.96 -4.19
N ASP A 314 -7.05 18.12 -3.93
CA ASP A 314 -5.84 18.46 -3.22
C ASP A 314 -4.61 18.01 -4.00
N GLU A 315 -3.56 18.82 -3.93
CA GLU A 315 -2.23 18.51 -4.44
C GLU A 315 -1.24 18.49 -3.28
N TYR A 316 -0.50 17.39 -3.16
CA TYR A 316 0.44 17.14 -2.07
C TYR A 316 1.86 17.12 -2.64
N TYR A 317 2.68 18.06 -2.20
CA TYR A 317 4.10 18.16 -2.51
C TYR A 317 4.83 18.82 -1.34
N TYR A 318 5.73 18.09 -0.68
CA TYR A 318 6.42 18.54 0.52
C TYR A 318 7.93 18.31 0.40
N GLY A 319 8.64 19.32 -0.07
CA GLY A 319 10.07 19.23 -0.36
C GLY A 319 10.95 19.07 0.90
N GLY A 320 10.46 19.45 2.08
CA GLY A 320 11.20 19.41 3.34
C GLY A 320 11.20 18.05 4.05
N GLY A 321 10.54 17.04 3.48
CA GLY A 321 10.63 15.66 3.95
C GLY A 321 10.10 15.45 5.37
N LEU A 322 10.76 14.57 6.14
CA LEU A 322 10.39 14.27 7.53
C LEU A 322 10.45 15.49 8.45
N VAL A 323 11.35 16.44 8.21
CA VAL A 323 11.45 17.66 9.02
C VAL A 323 10.19 18.51 8.86
N GLU A 324 9.71 18.66 7.62
CA GLU A 324 8.45 19.34 7.33
C GLU A 324 7.26 18.57 7.90
N TYR A 325 7.30 17.23 7.84
CA TYR A 325 6.23 16.39 8.39
C TYR A 325 6.06 16.56 9.90
N VAL A 326 7.17 16.56 10.66
CA VAL A 326 7.12 16.78 12.11
C VAL A 326 6.60 18.17 12.45
N ASN A 327 7.02 19.21 11.70
CA ASN A 327 6.45 20.55 11.86
C ASN A 327 4.93 20.56 11.62
N TRP A 328 4.47 19.84 10.59
CA TRP A 328 3.05 19.72 10.27
C TRP A 328 2.27 19.00 11.39
N LEU A 329 2.80 17.90 11.93
CA LEU A 329 2.20 17.12 13.03
C LEU A 329 2.06 17.89 14.35
N ASN A 330 2.81 18.97 14.51
CA ASN A 330 2.84 19.80 15.71
C ASN A 330 2.26 21.21 15.48
N ASN A 331 1.54 21.44 14.37
CA ASN A 331 1.02 22.77 14.03
C ASN A 331 0.03 23.35 15.06
N ASP A 332 -0.62 22.48 15.84
CA ASP A 332 -1.63 22.79 16.85
C ASP A 332 -1.06 22.67 18.28
N LYS A 333 0.25 22.47 18.40
CA LYS A 333 0.96 22.30 19.68
C LYS A 333 1.96 23.43 19.92
N GLN A 334 2.47 23.50 21.14
CA GLN A 334 3.54 24.42 21.52
C GLN A 334 4.86 23.64 21.60
N PRO A 335 5.70 23.66 20.56
CA PRO A 335 6.95 22.90 20.56
C PRO A 335 7.95 23.47 21.57
N LEU A 336 8.71 22.60 22.21
CA LEU A 336 9.73 22.99 23.20
C LEU A 336 11.06 23.39 22.54
N HIS A 337 11.29 22.98 21.30
CA HIS A 337 12.50 23.26 20.53
C HIS A 337 12.25 23.07 19.02
N ASP A 338 13.22 23.47 18.19
CA ASP A 338 13.18 23.27 16.73
C ASP A 338 13.31 21.78 16.35
N VAL A 339 12.72 21.38 15.22
CA VAL A 339 12.77 19.99 14.75
C VAL A 339 14.22 19.53 14.55
N VAL A 340 14.56 18.39 15.15
CA VAL A 340 15.86 17.74 14.97
C VAL A 340 15.70 16.66 13.90
N GLY A 341 16.34 16.86 12.74
CA GLY A 341 16.38 15.91 11.63
C GLY A 341 17.77 15.32 11.41
N PHE A 342 17.86 14.03 11.08
CA PHE A 342 19.10 13.40 10.63
C PHE A 342 18.82 12.35 9.55
N SER A 343 19.72 12.30 8.56
CA SER A 343 19.71 11.27 7.52
C SER A 343 21.12 10.68 7.38
N ARG A 344 21.22 9.35 7.35
CA ARG A 344 22.51 8.66 7.21
C ARG A 344 22.35 7.31 6.52
N LYS A 345 23.33 6.96 5.69
CA LYS A 345 23.52 5.61 5.17
C LYS A 345 24.52 4.82 6.01
N VAL A 346 24.14 3.65 6.50
CA VAL A 346 25.01 2.73 7.24
C VAL A 346 24.81 1.32 6.68
N ASP A 347 25.89 0.67 6.25
CA ASP A 347 25.87 -0.72 5.72
C ASP A 347 24.80 -0.96 4.62
N GLY A 348 24.60 0.03 3.75
CA GLY A 348 23.60 -0.03 2.68
C GLY A 348 22.19 0.39 3.09
N ILE A 349 21.90 0.52 4.38
CA ILE A 349 20.61 0.93 4.93
C ILE A 349 20.57 2.46 5.03
N MET A 350 19.56 3.08 4.43
CA MET A 350 19.24 4.49 4.65
C MET A 350 18.39 4.63 5.91
N ILE A 351 18.82 5.48 6.83
CA ILE A 351 18.05 5.87 8.01
C ILE A 351 17.77 7.36 7.86
N ASP A 352 16.49 7.74 7.88
CA ASP A 352 16.04 9.12 7.89
C ASP A 352 15.07 9.29 9.06
N MET A 353 15.29 10.31 9.89
CA MET A 353 14.54 10.51 11.13
C MET A 353 14.39 12.01 11.40
N ALA A 354 13.21 12.40 11.86
CA ALA A 354 12.96 13.73 12.43
C ALA A 354 12.15 13.58 13.71
N LEU A 355 12.39 14.46 14.69
CA LEU A 355 11.68 14.47 15.96
C LEU A 355 11.60 15.86 16.57
N GLN A 356 10.58 16.08 17.40
CA GLN A 356 10.33 17.31 18.14
C GLN A 356 9.46 16.99 19.36
N TRP A 357 9.78 17.59 20.51
CA TRP A 357 8.98 17.51 21.74
C TRP A 357 8.07 18.71 21.92
#